data_AF-A0A2A9NSQ3-F1
#
_entry.id   AF-A0A2A9NSQ3-F1
#
_cell.length_a   1.000
_cell.length_b   1.000
_cell.length_c   1.000
_cell.angle_alpha   90.00
_cell.angle_beta   90.00
_cell.angle_gamma   90.00
#
_symmetry.space_group_name_H-M   'P 1'
#
loop_
_entity.id
_entity.type
_entity.pdbx_description
1 polymer ?
#
loop_
_entity_poly.entity_id
_entity_poly.type
_entity_poly.pdbx_seq_one_letter_code
_entity_poly.pdbx_strand_id
1 'polypeptide(L)'
;MASKESLHDDIEVISLNHLHHAHSTSEDDDEIILHPSDPDTASLLGSQSRTRGLERLPITLWPQIRSIVIEAAPTLLLTTIGLLFTGKLLDQVSRWRAMRELDQLIMIIPVVLNLKGNIEMNLSARLGTAANVGELDNAAHRRSLVMGNMTLLQVQAVAVSFVAACVSLVLSLTLPQNTTPVSADSIHVKTSEESLRTMLRVTLQPRRAIPHPIGGRTGQVGFHQFIMVAASATTAASLSGLVLGSFMCTLIILCRIFGRDPDNIAPPVASCLGDLITLCLLGVVSNVLIPFLNTPLPFVVFILVISVAFACLLLTIRNSHVRPLLSQGWSPLFGALVISSGTGIVLDLFVSKYSGFAVLAVVISGLPGAVGSIFVSRLSTSLHATTLKYSQPDSTLDGLSSRALNNSSHTGEQDVHGYPSDISPRLVMITLLLITLPVEIIFLTLLHALGWLHPSFTFVAFSVLFFCCAILASLFIARLLTNALWRRGLDPDMYALPIHSALMDLIGQLLLVLCFEVVSLLVGESSVSVNNSNVA
;
A
#
# COMPACT_ATOMS: atom_id res chain seq x y z
N MET A 1 41.90 -71.02 12.82
CA MET A 1 41.98 -71.37 11.38
C MET A 1 41.67 -70.08 10.61
N ALA A 2 42.69 -69.30 10.24
CA ALA A 2 43.37 -69.35 8.92
C ALA A 2 42.39 -69.01 7.77
N SER A 3 42.61 -68.10 6.82
CA SER A 3 43.75 -67.24 6.44
C SER A 3 43.29 -66.34 5.27
N LYS A 4 43.78 -65.08 5.22
CA LYS A 4 44.23 -64.19 4.09
C LYS A 4 43.51 -64.22 2.71
N GLU A 5 43.33 -63.12 1.95
CA GLU A 5 44.32 -62.15 1.37
C GLU A 5 43.52 -60.94 0.74
N SER A 6 43.81 -59.66 1.05
CA SER A 6 44.64 -58.63 0.30
C SER A 6 43.97 -58.08 -1.00
N LEU A 7 43.95 -56.80 -1.42
CA LEU A 7 44.87 -55.61 -1.49
C LEU A 7 44.01 -54.29 -1.46
N HIS A 8 44.39 -53.18 -0.79
CA HIS A 8 45.13 -51.95 -1.25
C HIS A 8 44.46 -51.15 -2.40
N ASP A 9 44.27 -49.82 -2.42
CA ASP A 9 45.02 -48.61 -1.95
C ASP A 9 44.02 -47.53 -1.41
N ASP A 10 44.24 -46.79 -0.30
CA ASP A 10 45.05 -45.55 -0.06
C ASP A 10 44.61 -44.33 -0.95
N ILE A 11 44.35 -43.10 -0.47
CA ILE A 11 45.26 -42.17 0.22
C ILE A 11 44.52 -41.06 1.02
N GLU A 12 45.22 -40.67 2.07
CA GLU A 12 45.11 -39.69 3.16
C GLU A 12 44.73 -38.21 2.94
N VAL A 13 44.21 -37.69 4.06
CA VAL A 13 44.19 -36.32 4.61
C VAL A 13 45.61 -35.77 4.83
N ILE A 14 45.87 -34.46 4.72
CA ILE A 14 46.86 -33.73 5.55
C ILE A 14 46.63 -32.21 5.54
N SER A 15 47.04 -31.61 6.65
CA SER A 15 46.87 -30.25 7.14
C SER A 15 48.17 -29.41 7.05
N LEU A 16 48.03 -28.09 7.23
CA LEU A 16 48.96 -27.14 7.90
C LEU A 16 50.31 -26.71 7.27
N ASN A 17 50.39 -25.37 7.12
CA ASN A 17 51.45 -24.42 7.53
C ASN A 17 52.90 -24.43 6.98
N HIS A 18 53.29 -23.21 6.56
CA HIS A 18 54.57 -22.49 6.73
C HIS A 18 55.82 -22.82 5.89
N LEU A 19 56.48 -21.72 5.46
CA LEU A 19 57.87 -21.47 5.01
C LEU A 19 57.96 -21.01 3.53
N HIS A 20 58.80 -20.09 3.06
CA HIS A 20 59.63 -18.98 3.59
C HIS A 20 60.37 -18.37 2.36
N HIS A 21 60.67 -17.06 2.38
CA HIS A 21 61.74 -16.35 1.61
C HIS A 21 61.62 -16.22 0.06
N ALA A 22 62.13 -15.19 -0.64
CA ALA A 22 62.70 -13.85 -0.36
C ALA A 22 63.05 -13.17 -1.71
N HIS A 23 63.42 -11.86 -1.64
CA HIS A 23 64.05 -10.96 -2.65
C HIS A 23 63.12 -10.21 -3.62
N SER A 24 62.90 -8.87 -3.54
CA SER A 24 63.72 -7.62 -3.50
C SER A 24 63.47 -6.84 -4.81
N THR A 25 63.02 -5.58 -4.82
CA THR A 25 63.79 -4.31 -4.73
C THR A 25 62.83 -3.12 -4.50
N SER A 26 62.96 -2.31 -3.43
CA SER A 26 63.51 -0.91 -3.35
C SER A 26 62.83 0.11 -4.29
N GLU A 27 62.36 1.30 -3.89
CA GLU A 27 62.96 2.44 -3.15
C GLU A 27 61.80 3.30 -2.52
N ASP A 28 61.82 3.61 -1.21
CA ASP A 28 62.25 4.88 -0.53
C ASP A 28 61.27 6.07 -0.78
N ASP A 29 60.82 6.95 0.13
CA ASP A 29 60.90 7.30 1.56
C ASP A 29 59.67 8.25 1.78
N ASP A 30 59.01 8.48 2.91
CA ASP A 30 59.49 9.06 4.17
C ASP A 30 58.38 8.93 5.24
N GLU A 31 58.82 8.64 6.45
CA GLU A 31 58.05 8.48 7.68
C GLU A 31 58.05 9.80 8.47
N ILE A 32 56.90 10.28 8.93
CA ILE A 32 56.82 11.16 10.10
C ILE A 32 55.69 10.67 11.01
N ILE A 33 56.09 9.88 12.00
CA ILE A 33 55.30 9.62 13.21
C ILE A 33 55.84 10.55 14.30
N LEU A 34 54.98 11.45 14.81
CA LEU A 34 55.22 12.19 16.05
C LEU A 34 54.02 11.97 16.98
N HIS A 35 54.37 11.51 18.19
CA HIS A 35 53.49 11.15 19.30
C HIS A 35 52.53 12.28 19.74
N PRO A 36 51.42 11.93 20.43
CA PRO A 36 50.36 12.87 20.80
C PRO A 36 50.79 13.72 22.00
N SER A 37 50.58 15.03 21.89
CA SER A 37 50.59 15.97 23.01
C SER A 37 49.17 16.46 23.29
N ASP A 38 48.89 16.64 24.57
CA ASP A 38 47.58 16.74 25.22
C ASP A 38 46.59 17.77 24.64
N PRO A 39 45.26 17.51 24.68
CA PRO A 39 44.25 18.37 24.09
C PRO A 39 43.61 19.29 25.12
N ASP A 40 44.36 20.20 25.76
CA ASP A 40 43.79 21.15 26.72
C ASP A 40 44.40 22.54 26.55
N THR A 41 44.04 23.28 25.49
CA THR A 41 44.18 24.76 25.48
C THR A 41 43.58 25.53 24.28
N ALA A 42 43.01 24.89 23.26
CA ALA A 42 42.58 25.61 22.04
C ALA A 42 41.08 25.92 21.95
N SER A 43 40.35 25.98 23.07
CA SER A 43 38.97 26.48 23.14
C SER A 43 38.93 27.93 23.61
N LEU A 44 39.43 28.88 22.81
CA LEU A 44 39.22 30.31 23.07
C LEU A 44 39.63 31.13 21.84
N LEU A 45 38.70 31.28 20.88
CA LEU A 45 38.48 32.49 20.09
C LEU A 45 37.32 32.26 19.11
N GLY A 46 36.16 32.80 19.47
CA GLY A 46 35.07 32.97 18.52
C GLY A 46 35.43 34.03 17.49
N SER A 47 35.28 33.69 16.21
CA SER A 47 35.04 34.70 15.18
C SER A 47 33.86 34.23 14.32
N GLN A 48 32.83 35.08 14.31
CA GLN A 48 31.72 35.00 13.39
C GLN A 48 32.28 35.08 11.95
N SER A 49 32.11 34.00 11.18
CA SER A 49 32.12 34.10 9.73
C SER A 49 30.86 33.46 9.18
N ARG A 50 29.94 34.34 8.78
CA ARG A 50 28.70 34.03 8.12
C ARG A 50 29.01 33.81 6.64
N THR A 51 29.31 32.58 6.25
CA THR A 51 29.44 32.20 4.84
C THR A 51 28.28 31.31 4.42
N ARG A 52 27.46 31.85 3.51
CA ARG A 52 26.56 31.09 2.65
C ARG A 52 27.39 30.05 1.89
N GLY A 53 27.21 28.78 2.21
CA GLY A 53 27.77 27.66 1.47
C GLY A 53 26.75 26.54 1.45
N LEU A 54 26.38 26.11 0.24
CA LEU A 54 25.60 24.91 -0.05
C LEU A 54 26.17 23.74 0.79
N GLU A 55 25.48 23.35 1.86
CA GLU A 55 25.90 22.25 2.72
C GLU A 55 26.03 20.99 1.86
N ARG A 56 27.27 20.53 1.68
CA ARG A 56 27.54 19.16 1.25
C ARG A 56 26.86 18.26 2.27
N LEU A 57 25.82 17.53 1.84
CA LEU A 57 25.20 16.47 2.63
C LEU A 57 26.32 15.60 3.24
N PRO A 58 26.32 15.35 4.56
CA PRO A 58 27.36 14.53 5.17
C PRO A 58 27.42 13.18 4.46
N ILE A 59 28.65 12.75 4.13
CA ILE A 59 28.98 11.57 3.32
C ILE A 59 28.29 10.28 3.81
N THR A 60 27.83 10.26 5.06
CA THR A 60 27.09 9.18 5.70
C THR A 60 25.63 9.03 5.26
N LEU A 61 24.98 10.08 4.71
CA LEU A 61 23.56 10.04 4.33
C LEU A 61 23.31 9.52 2.91
N TRP A 62 24.28 9.67 2.00
CA TRP A 62 24.11 9.27 0.59
C TRP A 62 23.84 7.78 0.38
N PRO A 63 24.53 6.84 1.06
CA PRO A 63 24.24 5.41 0.93
C PRO A 63 22.79 5.06 1.34
N GLN A 64 22.27 5.71 2.37
CA GLN A 64 20.92 5.50 2.89
C GLN A 64 19.86 6.00 1.91
N ILE A 65 20.02 7.22 1.39
CA ILE A 65 19.13 7.78 0.35
C ILE A 65 19.16 6.87 -0.88
N ARG A 66 20.35 6.43 -1.29
CA ARG A 66 20.53 5.55 -2.45
C ARG A 66 19.79 4.21 -2.29
N SER A 67 19.84 3.59 -1.11
CA SER A 67 19.09 2.34 -0.85
C SER A 67 17.58 2.55 -0.97
N ILE A 68 17.03 3.61 -0.35
CA ILE A 68 15.60 3.94 -0.46
C ILE A 68 15.21 4.17 -1.93
N VAL A 69 16.01 4.92 -2.69
CA VAL A 69 15.74 5.19 -4.11
C VAL A 69 15.74 3.90 -4.94
N ILE A 70 16.76 3.05 -4.77
CA ILE A 70 16.89 1.80 -5.54
C ILE A 70 15.78 0.80 -5.22
N GLU A 71 15.24 0.82 -4.00
CA GLU A 71 14.20 -0.10 -3.55
C GLU A 71 12.79 0.44 -3.85
N ALA A 72 12.52 1.71 -3.52
CA ALA A 72 11.18 2.29 -3.63
C ALA A 72 10.86 2.76 -5.06
N ALA A 73 11.80 3.38 -5.79
CA ALA A 73 11.51 3.92 -7.13
C ALA A 73 10.98 2.88 -8.15
N PRO A 74 11.63 1.71 -8.35
CA PRO A 74 11.11 0.72 -9.29
C PRO A 74 9.77 0.14 -8.81
N THR A 75 9.61 -0.02 -7.51
CA THR A 75 8.39 -0.53 -6.88
C THR A 75 7.22 0.44 -7.07
N LEU A 76 7.43 1.74 -6.87
CA LEU A 76 6.42 2.79 -7.10
C LEU A 76 6.06 2.94 -8.58
N LEU A 77 7.05 2.78 -9.48
CA LEU A 77 6.77 2.75 -10.91
C LEU A 77 5.91 1.53 -11.29
N LEU A 78 6.27 0.34 -10.79
CA LEU A 78 5.47 -0.88 -10.97
C LEU A 78 4.05 -0.71 -10.40
N THR A 79 3.93 -0.07 -9.23
CA THR A 79 2.65 0.25 -8.58
C THR A 79 1.80 1.13 -9.48
N THR A 80 2.39 2.18 -10.05
CA THR A 80 1.69 3.11 -10.95
C THR A 80 1.18 2.40 -12.20
N ILE A 81 2.00 1.53 -12.80
CA ILE A 81 1.62 0.71 -13.94
C ILE A 81 0.51 -0.29 -13.56
N GLY A 82 0.64 -0.95 -12.40
CA GLY A 82 -0.36 -1.90 -11.89
C GLY A 82 -1.72 -1.24 -11.62
N LEU A 83 -1.72 -0.04 -11.04
CA LEU A 83 -2.92 0.77 -10.82
C LEU A 83 -3.56 1.20 -12.15
N LEU A 84 -2.76 1.60 -13.15
CA LEU A 84 -3.24 1.90 -14.50
C LEU A 84 -3.94 0.69 -15.15
N PHE A 85 -3.32 -0.49 -15.06
CA PHE A 85 -3.92 -1.73 -15.55
C PHE A 85 -5.18 -2.11 -14.79
N THR A 86 -5.20 -1.92 -13.47
CA THR A 86 -6.38 -2.19 -12.63
C THR A 86 -7.56 -1.32 -13.03
N GLY A 87 -7.33 -0.01 -13.24
CA GLY A 87 -8.36 0.92 -13.71
C GLY A 87 -8.94 0.51 -15.08
N LYS A 88 -8.11 0.06 -16.02
CA LYS A 88 -8.59 -0.48 -17.30
C LYS A 88 -9.27 -1.83 -17.17
N LEU A 89 -8.77 -2.70 -16.31
CA LEU A 89 -9.39 -3.98 -16.05
C LEU A 89 -10.80 -3.77 -15.47
N LEU A 90 -11.00 -2.76 -14.63
CA LEU A 90 -12.31 -2.40 -14.10
C LEU A 90 -13.30 -2.00 -15.20
N ASP A 91 -12.86 -1.18 -16.16
CA ASP A 91 -13.66 -0.84 -17.34
C ASP A 91 -14.04 -2.08 -18.16
N GLN A 92 -13.13 -3.04 -18.32
CA GLN A 92 -13.42 -4.29 -19.04
C GLN A 92 -14.36 -5.22 -18.26
N VAL A 93 -14.06 -5.46 -16.99
CA VAL A 93 -14.81 -6.36 -16.10
C VAL A 93 -16.23 -5.84 -15.89
N SER A 94 -16.44 -4.52 -15.79
CA SER A 94 -17.78 -3.94 -15.65
C SER A 94 -18.71 -4.25 -16.84
N ARG A 95 -18.16 -4.55 -18.03
CA ARG A 95 -18.92 -4.96 -19.22
C ARG A 95 -19.21 -6.45 -19.30
N TRP A 96 -18.64 -7.26 -18.41
CA TRP A 96 -18.85 -8.71 -18.43
C TRP A 96 -20.30 -9.08 -18.12
N ARG A 97 -20.73 -10.27 -18.57
CA ARG A 97 -22.11 -10.73 -18.46
C ARG A 97 -22.60 -10.72 -17.02
N ALA A 98 -21.80 -11.23 -16.08
CA ALA A 98 -22.17 -11.26 -14.67
C ALA A 98 -22.44 -9.86 -14.08
N MET A 99 -21.60 -8.87 -14.41
CA MET A 99 -21.74 -7.50 -13.93
C MET A 99 -22.98 -6.79 -14.50
N ARG A 100 -23.37 -7.13 -15.73
CA ARG A 100 -24.60 -6.61 -16.37
C ARG A 100 -25.88 -7.31 -15.90
N GLU A 101 -25.80 -8.56 -15.48
CA GLU A 101 -26.96 -9.32 -15.01
C GLU A 101 -27.26 -9.08 -13.51
N LEU A 102 -26.25 -8.66 -12.73
CA LEU A 102 -26.36 -8.40 -11.30
C LEU A 102 -25.69 -7.09 -10.90
N ASP A 103 -26.47 -6.02 -10.76
CA ASP A 103 -26.01 -4.69 -10.33
C ASP A 103 -25.22 -4.73 -9.00
N GLN A 104 -25.57 -5.67 -8.11
CA GLN A 104 -24.91 -5.87 -6.81
C GLN A 104 -23.45 -6.28 -6.93
N LEU A 105 -23.06 -6.95 -8.03
CA LEU A 105 -21.67 -7.32 -8.29
C LEU A 105 -20.82 -6.12 -8.70
N ILE A 106 -21.39 -5.06 -9.26
CA ILE A 106 -20.65 -3.82 -9.54
C ILE A 106 -20.53 -2.99 -8.25
N MET A 107 -21.62 -2.86 -7.48
CA MET A 107 -21.65 -2.11 -6.23
C MET A 107 -20.66 -2.64 -5.17
N ILE A 108 -20.36 -3.93 -5.18
CA ILE A 108 -19.44 -4.55 -4.22
C ILE A 108 -17.96 -4.31 -4.56
N ILE A 109 -17.61 -4.01 -5.82
CA ILE A 109 -16.21 -3.91 -6.26
C ILE A 109 -15.42 -2.89 -5.42
N PRO A 110 -15.83 -1.61 -5.29
CA PRO A 110 -15.03 -0.64 -4.55
C PRO A 110 -14.83 -1.02 -3.08
N VAL A 111 -15.87 -1.61 -2.48
CA VAL A 111 -15.84 -2.08 -1.09
C VAL A 111 -14.87 -3.24 -0.91
N VAL A 112 -14.93 -4.26 -1.78
CA VAL A 112 -14.04 -5.43 -1.66
C VAL A 112 -12.59 -5.06 -1.93
N LEU A 113 -12.32 -4.23 -2.94
CA LEU A 113 -10.96 -3.80 -3.26
C LEU A 113 -10.35 -3.00 -2.09
N ASN A 114 -11.06 -1.99 -1.60
CA ASN A 114 -10.57 -1.17 -0.48
C ASN A 114 -10.31 -2.00 0.78
N LEU A 115 -11.26 -2.85 1.19
CA LEU A 115 -11.10 -3.59 2.43
C LEU A 115 -9.98 -4.64 2.32
N LYS A 116 -9.85 -5.28 1.15
CA LYS A 116 -8.88 -6.35 0.96
C LYS A 116 -7.46 -5.83 0.74
N GLY A 117 -7.29 -4.81 -0.09
CA GLY A 117 -5.99 -4.16 -0.27
C GLY A 117 -5.40 -3.70 1.07
N ASN A 118 -6.25 -3.21 1.98
CA ASN A 118 -5.85 -2.84 3.33
C ASN A 118 -5.40 -4.03 4.21
N ILE A 119 -6.07 -5.19 4.12
CA ILE A 119 -5.64 -6.40 4.85
C ILE A 119 -4.29 -6.90 4.33
N GLU A 120 -4.10 -6.91 3.02
CA GLU A 120 -2.87 -7.37 2.38
C GLU A 120 -1.70 -6.43 2.66
N MET A 121 -1.96 -5.12 2.70
CA MET A 121 -0.99 -4.11 3.12
C MET A 121 -0.62 -4.27 4.60
N ASN A 122 -1.58 -4.54 5.50
CA ASN A 122 -1.30 -4.83 6.91
C ASN A 122 -0.47 -6.12 7.07
N LEU A 123 -0.79 -7.17 6.31
CA LEU A 123 0.03 -8.39 6.27
C LEU A 123 1.47 -8.07 5.88
N SER A 124 1.63 -7.26 4.83
CA SER A 124 2.90 -6.85 4.28
C SER A 124 3.74 -6.08 5.28
N ALA A 125 3.16 -5.07 5.95
CA ALA A 125 3.85 -4.29 6.97
C ALA A 125 4.26 -5.13 8.18
N ARG A 126 3.35 -5.97 8.72
CA ARG A 126 3.68 -6.86 9.86
C ARG A 126 4.84 -7.81 9.53
N LEU A 127 4.80 -8.44 8.35
CA LEU A 127 5.86 -9.33 7.91
C LEU A 127 7.15 -8.56 7.60
N GLY A 128 7.06 -7.33 7.08
CA GLY A 128 8.18 -6.43 6.84
C GLY A 128 8.89 -6.06 8.14
N THR A 129 8.15 -5.66 9.16
CA THR A 129 8.68 -5.40 10.51
C THR A 129 9.31 -6.66 11.11
N ALA A 130 8.65 -7.81 11.04
CA ALA A 130 9.21 -9.08 11.52
C ALA A 130 10.51 -9.47 10.78
N ALA A 131 10.59 -9.20 9.48
CA ALA A 131 11.79 -9.40 8.68
C ALA A 131 12.92 -8.47 9.12
N ASN A 132 12.62 -7.18 9.32
CA ASN A 132 13.60 -6.16 9.71
C ASN A 132 14.12 -6.34 11.13
N VAL A 133 13.27 -6.79 12.05
CA VAL A 133 13.62 -7.15 13.43
C VAL A 133 14.41 -8.47 13.51
N GLY A 134 14.40 -9.30 12.45
CA GLY A 134 15.13 -10.56 12.38
C GLY A 134 14.35 -11.79 12.89
N GLU A 135 13.04 -11.64 13.17
CA GLU A 135 12.19 -12.77 13.58
C GLU A 135 12.09 -13.85 12.49
N LEU A 136 12.23 -13.47 11.21
CA LEU A 136 12.16 -14.39 10.06
C LEU A 136 13.45 -15.19 9.80
N ASP A 137 14.54 -14.92 10.53
CA ASP A 137 15.82 -15.60 10.31
C ASP A 137 15.77 -17.06 10.78
N ASN A 138 15.04 -17.34 11.86
CA ASN A 138 14.79 -18.70 12.33
C ASN A 138 13.73 -19.40 11.47
N ALA A 139 14.10 -20.52 10.85
CA ALA A 139 13.22 -21.26 9.95
C ALA A 139 11.93 -21.78 10.63
N ALA A 140 11.98 -22.18 11.90
CA ALA A 140 10.80 -22.65 12.63
C ALA A 140 9.83 -21.49 12.92
N HIS A 141 10.38 -20.37 13.39
CA HIS A 141 9.60 -19.16 13.67
C HIS A 141 9.01 -18.57 12.38
N ARG A 142 9.81 -18.45 11.31
CA ARG A 142 9.38 -18.04 9.98
C ARG A 142 8.22 -18.88 9.45
N ARG A 143 8.31 -20.21 9.53
CA ARG A 143 7.23 -21.11 9.07
C ARG A 143 5.95 -20.89 9.89
N SER A 144 6.07 -20.76 11.21
CA SER A 144 4.93 -20.48 12.09
C SER A 144 4.26 -19.15 11.74
N LEU A 145 5.05 -18.10 11.52
CA LEU A 145 4.57 -16.76 11.25
C LEU A 145 3.94 -16.66 9.84
N VAL A 146 4.55 -17.27 8.82
CA VAL A 146 4.00 -17.35 7.45
C VAL A 146 2.70 -18.14 7.42
N MET A 147 2.67 -19.36 7.97
CA MET A 147 1.46 -20.19 7.98
C MET A 147 0.34 -19.56 8.84
N GLY A 148 0.71 -18.96 9.97
CA GLY A 148 -0.22 -18.21 10.82
C GLY A 148 -0.86 -17.05 10.06
N ASN A 149 -0.06 -16.23 9.39
CA ASN A 149 -0.56 -15.10 8.63
C ASN A 149 -1.37 -15.52 7.39
N MET A 150 -1.01 -16.63 6.72
CA MET A 150 -1.78 -17.16 5.60
C MET A 150 -3.18 -17.63 6.03
N THR A 151 -3.27 -18.36 7.15
CA THR A 151 -4.58 -18.79 7.69
C THR A 151 -5.41 -17.61 8.18
N LEU A 152 -4.78 -16.62 8.83
CA LEU A 152 -5.43 -15.38 9.24
C LEU A 152 -5.98 -14.61 8.04
N LEU A 153 -5.18 -14.46 6.97
CA LEU A 153 -5.57 -13.77 5.75
C LEU A 153 -6.83 -14.41 5.13
N GLN A 154 -6.92 -15.74 5.13
CA GLN A 154 -8.11 -16.44 4.63
C GLN A 154 -9.36 -16.12 5.46
N VAL A 155 -9.25 -16.13 6.78
CA VAL A 155 -10.35 -15.78 7.69
C VAL A 155 -10.79 -14.34 7.45
N GLN A 156 -9.84 -13.40 7.41
CA GLN A 156 -10.11 -11.98 7.22
C GLN A 156 -10.72 -11.69 5.85
N ALA A 157 -10.17 -12.28 4.77
CA ALA A 157 -10.68 -12.10 3.41
C ALA A 157 -12.14 -12.57 3.28
N VAL A 158 -12.46 -13.75 3.78
CA VAL A 158 -13.85 -14.28 3.72
C VAL A 158 -14.80 -13.45 4.59
N ALA A 159 -14.38 -13.07 5.80
CA ALA A 159 -15.21 -12.24 6.68
C ALA A 159 -15.48 -10.85 6.09
N VAL A 160 -14.45 -10.20 5.52
CA VAL A 160 -14.55 -8.87 4.92
C VAL A 160 -15.39 -8.88 3.66
N SER A 161 -15.20 -9.84 2.75
CA SER A 161 -16.05 -9.98 1.56
C SER A 161 -17.48 -10.39 1.93
N PHE A 162 -17.60 -11.15 3.02
CA PHE A 162 -18.77 -11.31 3.87
C PHE A 162 -19.59 -10.02 4.02
N VAL A 163 -18.97 -9.11 4.77
CA VAL A 163 -19.51 -7.81 5.11
C VAL A 163 -19.75 -6.97 3.86
N ALA A 164 -18.84 -6.99 2.89
CA ALA A 164 -19.00 -6.25 1.64
C ALA A 164 -20.27 -6.66 0.87
N ALA A 165 -20.58 -7.96 0.81
CA ALA A 165 -21.81 -8.45 0.19
C ALA A 165 -23.06 -7.98 0.95
N CYS A 166 -23.01 -7.96 2.28
CA CYS A 166 -24.10 -7.41 3.11
C CYS A 166 -24.26 -5.90 2.90
N VAL A 167 -23.17 -5.15 2.82
CA VAL A 167 -23.18 -3.70 2.54
C VAL A 167 -23.76 -3.43 1.16
N SER A 168 -23.35 -4.19 0.14
CA SER A 168 -23.92 -4.08 -1.22
C SER A 168 -25.42 -4.38 -1.24
N LEU A 169 -25.88 -5.36 -0.46
CA LEU A 169 -27.32 -5.64 -0.29
C LEU A 169 -28.06 -4.45 0.33
N VAL A 170 -27.55 -3.90 1.44
CA VAL A 170 -28.16 -2.73 2.10
C VAL A 170 -28.17 -1.53 1.17
N LEU A 171 -27.08 -1.29 0.45
CA LEU A 171 -26.97 -0.21 -0.53
C LEU A 171 -27.97 -0.37 -1.68
N SER A 172 -28.14 -1.61 -2.16
CA SER A 172 -29.13 -1.97 -3.18
C SER A 172 -30.58 -1.77 -2.73
N LEU A 173 -30.87 -1.89 -1.43
CA LEU A 173 -32.21 -1.67 -0.87
C LEU A 173 -32.49 -0.20 -0.57
N THR A 174 -31.45 0.59 -0.28
CA THR A 174 -31.57 1.99 0.16
C THR A 174 -31.51 2.99 -1.00
N LEU A 175 -30.79 2.68 -2.09
CA LEU A 175 -30.73 3.54 -3.28
C LEU A 175 -32.05 3.47 -4.06
N PRO A 176 -32.79 4.59 -4.23
CA PRO A 176 -33.96 4.63 -5.09
C PRO A 176 -33.54 4.39 -6.55
N GLN A 177 -33.82 3.20 -7.09
CA GLN A 177 -33.73 2.94 -8.53
C GLN A 177 -34.89 3.64 -9.26
N ASN A 178 -34.99 4.98 -9.17
CA ASN A 178 -36.04 5.74 -9.84
C ASN A 178 -35.74 5.87 -11.33
N THR A 179 -35.90 4.80 -12.12
CA THR A 179 -36.11 4.90 -13.56
C THR A 179 -37.46 5.56 -13.82
N THR A 180 -37.50 6.88 -13.75
CA THR A 180 -38.51 7.69 -14.41
C THR A 180 -37.80 8.58 -15.41
N PRO A 181 -38.10 8.50 -16.73
CA PRO A 181 -37.73 9.57 -17.64
C PRO A 181 -38.48 10.81 -17.15
N VAL A 182 -37.75 11.81 -16.66
CA VAL A 182 -38.35 13.12 -16.44
C VAL A 182 -38.56 13.68 -17.84
N SER A 183 -39.79 13.56 -18.33
CA SER A 183 -40.29 14.31 -19.47
C SER A 183 -39.97 15.78 -19.21
N ALA A 184 -39.24 16.37 -20.14
CA ALA A 184 -38.92 17.78 -20.15
C ALA A 184 -40.21 18.56 -20.44
N ASP A 185 -41.02 18.82 -19.42
CA ASP A 185 -42.07 19.82 -19.49
C ASP A 185 -42.10 20.67 -18.22
N SER A 186 -41.80 21.95 -18.45
CA SER A 186 -42.10 23.12 -17.61
C SER A 186 -41.34 23.29 -16.28
N ILE A 187 -40.31 24.14 -16.27
CA ILE A 187 -39.99 24.95 -15.09
C ILE A 187 -39.88 26.41 -15.49
N HIS A 188 -40.94 27.14 -15.14
CA HIS A 188 -41.03 28.59 -15.13
C HIS A 188 -40.10 29.15 -14.05
N VAL A 189 -39.23 30.09 -14.42
CA VAL A 189 -38.29 30.78 -13.54
C VAL A 189 -39.03 31.68 -12.55
N LYS A 190 -38.73 31.56 -11.24
CA LYS A 190 -38.77 32.66 -10.25
C LYS A 190 -37.98 32.32 -8.97
N THR A 191 -37.23 33.34 -8.50
CA THR A 191 -36.54 33.53 -7.20
C THR A 191 -35.21 32.79 -6.87
N SER A 192 -34.18 33.63 -6.58
CA SER A 192 -32.75 33.34 -6.37
C SER A 192 -32.40 32.38 -5.22
N GLU A 193 -33.28 32.24 -4.23
CA GLU A 193 -33.00 31.39 -3.08
C GLU A 193 -33.35 29.93 -3.37
N GLU A 194 -34.41 29.68 -4.14
CA GLU A 194 -34.78 28.34 -4.61
C GLU A 194 -33.83 27.81 -5.68
N SER A 195 -33.20 28.66 -6.50
CA SER A 195 -32.17 28.22 -7.45
C SER A 195 -30.94 27.61 -6.78
N LEU A 196 -30.55 28.08 -5.58
CA LEU A 196 -29.39 27.52 -4.87
C LEU A 196 -29.75 26.20 -4.18
N ARG A 197 -30.97 26.05 -3.65
CA ARG A 197 -31.47 24.78 -3.08
C ARG A 197 -31.84 23.76 -4.17
N THR A 198 -32.24 24.23 -5.35
CA THR A 198 -32.54 23.39 -6.51
C THR A 198 -31.25 23.00 -7.21
N MET A 199 -30.25 23.89 -7.32
CA MET A 199 -28.88 23.51 -7.65
C MET A 199 -28.35 22.51 -6.63
N LEU A 200 -28.43 22.77 -5.32
CA LEU A 200 -27.99 21.80 -4.30
C LEU A 200 -28.73 20.46 -4.44
N ARG A 201 -30.04 20.45 -4.73
CA ARG A 201 -30.82 19.20 -4.97
C ARG A 201 -30.50 18.52 -6.30
N VAL A 202 -30.10 19.26 -7.33
CA VAL A 202 -29.71 18.72 -8.64
C VAL A 202 -28.24 18.27 -8.64
N THR A 203 -27.37 18.94 -7.88
CA THR A 203 -25.97 18.58 -7.65
C THR A 203 -25.82 17.45 -6.62
N LEU A 204 -26.78 17.30 -5.71
CA LEU A 204 -26.91 16.17 -4.77
C LEU A 204 -27.85 15.06 -5.29
N GLN A 205 -28.31 15.13 -6.54
CA GLN A 205 -28.99 13.99 -7.18
C GLN A 205 -27.91 13.04 -7.70
N PRO A 206 -27.70 11.86 -7.08
CA PRO A 206 -26.82 10.86 -7.65
C PRO A 206 -27.57 10.24 -8.83
N ARG A 207 -27.26 10.69 -10.04
CA ARG A 207 -27.68 9.96 -11.23
C ARG A 207 -26.84 10.25 -12.47
N ARG A 208 -25.88 9.35 -12.72
CA ARG A 208 -25.93 8.48 -13.90
C ARG A 208 -25.06 7.24 -13.66
N ALA A 209 -25.66 6.19 -13.10
CA ALA A 209 -25.12 4.84 -13.33
C ALA A 209 -25.04 4.62 -14.84
N ILE A 210 -23.98 3.94 -15.27
CA ILE A 210 -23.70 3.57 -16.66
C ILE A 210 -25.02 3.16 -17.36
N PRO A 211 -25.35 3.70 -18.54
CA PRO A 211 -26.57 3.31 -19.24
C PRO A 211 -26.50 1.81 -19.55
N HIS A 212 -27.29 1.02 -18.84
CA HIS A 212 -27.49 -0.39 -19.16
C HIS A 212 -28.89 -0.59 -19.75
N PRO A 213 -29.01 -1.38 -20.82
CA PRO A 213 -30.28 -1.64 -21.47
C PRO A 213 -31.22 -2.31 -20.47
N ILE A 214 -32.38 -1.69 -20.30
CA ILE A 214 -33.48 -2.15 -19.46
C ILE A 214 -33.93 -3.53 -19.97
N GLY A 215 -33.46 -4.58 -19.30
CA GLY A 215 -34.03 -5.93 -19.35
C GLY A 215 -34.62 -6.22 -17.99
N GLY A 216 -35.93 -6.01 -17.83
CA GLY A 216 -36.59 -5.92 -16.54
C GLY A 216 -36.42 -7.14 -15.64
N ARG A 217 -36.20 -6.85 -14.35
CA ARG A 217 -36.97 -7.46 -13.26
C ARG A 217 -36.96 -6.54 -12.05
N THR A 218 -38.15 -6.04 -11.75
CA THR A 218 -38.56 -5.29 -10.59
C THR A 218 -38.25 -6.02 -9.27
N GLY A 219 -37.62 -5.32 -8.32
CA GLY A 219 -38.26 -5.09 -7.03
C GLY A 219 -37.99 -6.02 -5.84
N GLN A 220 -37.25 -7.11 -5.95
CA GLN A 220 -36.77 -7.86 -4.77
C GLN A 220 -35.40 -8.48 -5.04
N VAL A 221 -34.42 -8.18 -4.18
CA VAL A 221 -33.16 -8.93 -4.17
C VAL A 221 -33.48 -10.37 -3.79
N GLY A 222 -33.43 -11.27 -4.77
CA GLY A 222 -33.71 -12.68 -4.54
C GLY A 222 -32.61 -13.27 -3.66
N PHE A 223 -32.98 -14.18 -2.74
CA PHE A 223 -32.01 -14.93 -1.93
C PHE A 223 -30.90 -15.55 -2.79
N HIS A 224 -31.24 -16.07 -3.97
CA HIS A 224 -30.30 -16.63 -4.94
C HIS A 224 -29.28 -15.61 -5.47
N GLN A 225 -29.70 -14.35 -5.69
CA GLN A 225 -28.80 -13.28 -6.15
C GLN A 225 -27.82 -12.89 -5.05
N PHE A 226 -28.31 -12.71 -3.82
CA PHE A 226 -27.45 -12.41 -2.67
C PHE A 226 -26.43 -13.53 -2.42
N ILE A 227 -26.89 -14.79 -2.41
CA ILE A 227 -26.00 -15.93 -2.25
C ILE A 227 -24.98 -16.00 -3.39
N MET A 228 -25.36 -15.69 -4.62
CA MET A 228 -24.42 -15.63 -5.73
C MET A 228 -23.36 -14.55 -5.51
N VAL A 229 -23.75 -13.33 -5.14
CA VAL A 229 -22.81 -12.23 -4.85
C VAL A 229 -21.86 -12.61 -3.70
N ALA A 230 -22.41 -13.16 -2.61
CA ALA A 230 -21.62 -13.62 -1.47
C ALA A 230 -20.65 -14.74 -1.87
N ALA A 231 -21.11 -15.74 -2.63
CA ALA A 231 -20.28 -16.84 -3.13
C ALA A 231 -19.14 -16.34 -4.01
N SER A 232 -19.45 -15.49 -5.00
CA SER A 232 -18.45 -14.96 -5.93
C SER A 232 -17.43 -14.08 -5.21
N ALA A 233 -17.87 -13.18 -4.34
CA ALA A 233 -17.00 -12.29 -3.59
C ALA A 233 -16.09 -13.04 -2.61
N THR A 234 -16.64 -13.93 -1.79
CA THR A 234 -15.85 -14.71 -0.82
C THR A 234 -14.89 -15.68 -1.48
N THR A 235 -15.28 -16.32 -2.58
CA THR A 235 -14.40 -17.20 -3.37
C THR A 235 -13.26 -16.41 -4.01
N ALA A 236 -13.57 -15.30 -4.68
CA ALA A 236 -12.55 -14.46 -5.31
C ALA A 236 -11.57 -13.87 -4.29
N ALA A 237 -12.09 -13.42 -3.13
CA ALA A 237 -11.26 -12.88 -2.07
C ALA A 237 -10.37 -13.95 -1.44
N SER A 238 -10.91 -15.14 -1.15
CA SER A 238 -10.14 -16.28 -0.63
C SER A 238 -9.05 -16.72 -1.61
N LEU A 239 -9.38 -16.89 -2.90
CA LEU A 239 -8.42 -17.31 -3.91
C LEU A 239 -7.33 -16.25 -4.15
N SER A 240 -7.69 -14.97 -4.24
CA SER A 240 -6.66 -13.93 -4.39
C SER A 240 -5.87 -13.75 -3.10
N GLY A 241 -6.46 -13.90 -1.91
CA GLY A 241 -5.70 -13.90 -0.66
C GLY A 241 -4.71 -15.08 -0.59
N LEU A 242 -5.05 -16.24 -1.16
CA LEU A 242 -4.14 -17.38 -1.23
C LEU A 242 -2.97 -17.07 -2.17
N VAL A 243 -3.27 -16.59 -3.39
CA VAL A 243 -2.28 -16.28 -4.42
C VAL A 243 -1.37 -15.14 -3.96
N LEU A 244 -1.96 -14.02 -3.56
CA LEU A 244 -1.24 -12.82 -3.20
C LEU A 244 -0.59 -12.92 -1.82
N GLY A 245 -1.23 -13.54 -0.84
CA GLY A 245 -0.61 -13.80 0.46
C GLY A 245 0.65 -14.66 0.33
N SER A 246 0.61 -15.71 -0.50
CA SER A 246 1.79 -16.55 -0.78
C SER A 246 2.89 -15.77 -1.49
N PHE A 247 2.50 -14.95 -2.47
CA PHE A 247 3.43 -14.08 -3.19
C PHE A 247 4.09 -13.05 -2.27
N MET A 248 3.31 -12.36 -1.41
CA MET A 248 3.80 -11.39 -0.44
C MET A 248 4.74 -12.01 0.58
N CYS A 249 4.39 -13.16 1.16
CA CYS A 249 5.28 -13.88 2.08
C CYS A 249 6.61 -14.23 1.40
N THR A 250 6.55 -14.70 0.16
CA THR A 250 7.76 -15.03 -0.63
C THR A 250 8.58 -13.78 -0.92
N LEU A 251 7.93 -12.69 -1.35
CA LEU A 251 8.58 -11.41 -1.65
C LEU A 251 9.34 -10.88 -0.43
N ILE A 252 8.74 -10.90 0.75
CA ILE A 252 9.37 -10.40 1.98
C ILE A 252 10.57 -11.26 2.38
N ILE A 253 10.45 -12.59 2.25
CA ILE A 253 11.59 -13.50 2.48
C ILE A 253 12.71 -13.23 1.47
N LEU A 254 12.38 -12.99 0.20
CA LEU A 254 13.37 -12.64 -0.83
C LEU A 254 14.03 -11.29 -0.53
N CYS A 255 13.28 -10.27 -0.09
CA CYS A 255 13.83 -8.99 0.36
C CYS A 255 14.86 -9.20 1.47
N ARG A 256 14.52 -10.01 2.50
CA ARG A 256 15.44 -10.37 3.58
C ARG A 256 16.70 -11.09 3.07
N ILE A 257 16.55 -12.06 2.17
CA ILE A 257 17.68 -12.82 1.59
C ILE A 257 18.60 -11.90 0.76
N PHE A 258 18.04 -10.96 0.01
CA PHE A 258 18.81 -10.02 -0.83
C PHE A 258 19.30 -8.79 -0.05
N GLY A 259 19.06 -8.71 1.26
CA GLY A 259 19.47 -7.56 2.08
C GLY A 259 18.79 -6.25 1.67
N ARG A 260 17.55 -6.32 1.18
CA ARG A 260 16.72 -5.15 0.82
C ARG A 260 15.64 -4.96 1.86
N ASP A 261 15.28 -3.71 2.12
CA ASP A 261 14.25 -3.39 3.10
C ASP A 261 12.85 -3.74 2.53
N PRO A 262 12.14 -4.73 3.12
CA PRO A 262 10.78 -5.06 2.69
C PRO A 262 9.79 -3.90 2.88
N ASP A 263 10.04 -2.96 3.81
CA ASP A 263 9.15 -1.81 4.04
C ASP A 263 9.11 -0.86 2.84
N ASN A 264 10.15 -0.84 2.00
CA ASN A 264 10.23 -0.03 0.79
C ASN A 264 9.53 -0.67 -0.43
N ILE A 265 9.29 -1.97 -0.39
CA ILE A 265 8.89 -2.78 -1.55
C ILE A 265 7.51 -3.38 -1.35
N ALA A 266 7.30 -4.05 -0.23
CA ALA A 266 6.16 -4.93 -0.05
C ALA A 266 4.82 -4.18 0.12
N PRO A 267 4.71 -3.05 0.87
CA PRO A 267 3.42 -2.36 1.01
C PRO A 267 2.84 -1.79 -0.31
N PRO A 268 3.62 -1.12 -1.17
CA PRO A 268 3.14 -0.69 -2.49
C PRO A 268 2.69 -1.85 -3.39
N VAL A 269 3.47 -2.94 -3.42
CA VAL A 269 3.17 -4.12 -4.25
C VAL A 269 1.91 -4.83 -3.77
N ALA A 270 1.73 -4.94 -2.44
CA ALA A 270 0.52 -5.51 -1.85
C ALA A 270 -0.73 -4.73 -2.29
N SER A 271 -0.68 -3.40 -2.23
CA SER A 271 -1.80 -2.55 -2.63
C SER A 271 -2.18 -2.71 -4.11
N CYS A 272 -1.22 -2.57 -5.04
CA CYS A 272 -1.54 -2.58 -6.47
C CYS A 272 -1.92 -3.97 -7.00
N LEU A 273 -1.20 -5.03 -6.58
CA LEU A 273 -1.52 -6.39 -7.02
C LEU A 273 -2.77 -6.92 -6.31
N GLY A 274 -3.04 -6.45 -5.08
CA GLY A 274 -4.26 -6.76 -4.34
C GLY A 274 -5.49 -6.40 -5.12
N ASP A 275 -5.56 -5.16 -5.57
CA ASP A 275 -6.70 -4.69 -6.34
C ASP A 275 -6.80 -5.40 -7.69
N LEU A 276 -5.67 -5.52 -8.40
CA LEU A 276 -5.63 -6.15 -9.72
C LEU A 276 -6.10 -7.61 -9.70
N ILE A 277 -5.50 -8.43 -8.83
CA ILE A 277 -5.78 -9.87 -8.76
C ILE A 277 -7.20 -10.08 -8.21
N THR A 278 -7.62 -9.33 -7.19
CA THR A 278 -8.97 -9.45 -6.63
C THR A 278 -10.03 -9.11 -7.66
N LEU A 279 -9.87 -8.01 -8.40
CA LEU A 279 -10.80 -7.61 -9.45
C LEU A 279 -10.88 -8.63 -10.58
N CYS A 280 -9.74 -9.15 -11.02
CA CYS A 280 -9.66 -10.20 -12.03
C CYS A 280 -10.42 -11.45 -11.61
N LEU A 281 -10.13 -11.97 -10.40
CA LEU A 281 -10.78 -13.17 -9.88
C LEU A 281 -12.27 -12.93 -9.61
N LEU A 282 -12.65 -11.75 -9.12
CA LEU A 282 -14.06 -11.42 -8.91
C LEU A 282 -14.82 -11.47 -10.23
N GLY A 283 -14.27 -10.88 -11.29
CA GLY A 283 -14.83 -10.97 -12.64
C GLY A 283 -14.95 -12.42 -13.12
N VAL A 284 -13.87 -13.20 -13.01
CA VAL A 284 -13.81 -14.58 -13.53
C VAL A 284 -14.78 -15.48 -12.76
N VAL A 285 -14.71 -15.49 -11.43
CA VAL A 285 -15.58 -16.31 -10.58
C VAL A 285 -17.04 -15.94 -10.80
N SER A 286 -17.37 -14.65 -10.86
CA SER A 286 -18.75 -14.21 -11.10
C SER A 286 -19.27 -14.67 -12.47
N ASN A 287 -18.44 -14.60 -13.51
CA ASN A 287 -18.81 -15.03 -14.85
C ASN A 287 -18.92 -16.56 -14.99
N VAL A 288 -18.18 -17.31 -14.18
CA VAL A 288 -18.33 -18.77 -14.08
C VAL A 288 -19.62 -19.15 -13.33
N LEU A 289 -20.00 -18.41 -12.29
CA LEU A 289 -21.18 -18.70 -11.47
C LEU A 289 -22.50 -18.21 -12.05
N ILE A 290 -22.51 -17.15 -12.88
CA ILE A 290 -23.75 -16.54 -13.40
C ILE A 290 -24.68 -17.52 -14.14
N PRO A 291 -24.20 -18.46 -14.98
CA PRO A 291 -25.09 -19.43 -15.64
C PRO A 291 -25.83 -20.33 -14.64
N PHE A 292 -25.33 -20.42 -13.41
CA PHE A 292 -25.83 -21.27 -12.34
C PHE A 292 -26.63 -20.51 -11.27
N LEU A 293 -27.00 -19.24 -11.53
CA LEU A 293 -27.68 -18.36 -10.56
C LEU A 293 -28.90 -19.01 -9.90
N ASN A 294 -29.72 -19.74 -10.67
CA ASN A 294 -30.95 -20.39 -10.19
C ASN A 294 -30.74 -21.84 -9.72
N THR A 295 -29.49 -22.30 -9.62
CA THR A 295 -29.14 -23.65 -9.16
C THR A 295 -28.57 -23.59 -7.75
N PRO A 296 -28.49 -24.71 -7.00
CA PRO A 296 -27.89 -24.71 -5.67
C PRO A 296 -26.35 -24.54 -5.69
N LEU A 297 -25.71 -24.47 -6.87
CA LEU A 297 -24.25 -24.44 -7.00
C LEU A 297 -23.60 -23.24 -6.29
N PRO A 298 -24.05 -21.98 -6.45
CA PRO A 298 -23.47 -20.85 -5.72
C PRO A 298 -23.57 -21.02 -4.19
N PHE A 299 -24.67 -21.61 -3.70
CA PHE A 299 -24.85 -21.91 -2.28
C PHE A 299 -23.84 -22.96 -1.79
N VAL A 300 -23.64 -24.05 -2.54
CA VAL A 300 -22.64 -25.08 -2.21
C VAL A 300 -21.23 -24.49 -2.20
N VAL A 301 -20.88 -23.66 -3.18
CA VAL A 301 -19.59 -22.97 -3.24
C VAL A 301 -19.41 -22.05 -2.03
N PHE A 302 -20.44 -21.28 -1.68
CA PHE A 302 -20.41 -20.42 -0.50
C PHE A 302 -20.16 -21.22 0.79
N ILE A 303 -20.89 -22.31 1.02
CA ILE A 303 -20.70 -23.18 2.19
C ILE A 303 -19.30 -23.82 2.21
N LEU A 304 -18.77 -24.21 1.05
CA LEU A 304 -17.41 -24.74 0.94
C LEU A 304 -16.37 -23.71 1.38
N VAL A 305 -16.46 -22.47 0.89
CA VAL A 305 -15.54 -21.39 1.26
C VAL A 305 -15.65 -21.04 2.74
N ILE A 306 -16.86 -21.00 3.31
CA ILE A 306 -17.06 -20.81 4.75
C ILE A 306 -16.44 -21.95 5.56
N SER A 307 -16.56 -23.19 5.09
CA SER A 307 -15.95 -24.36 5.75
C SER A 307 -14.42 -24.29 5.75
N VAL A 308 -13.82 -23.87 4.62
CA VAL A 308 -12.38 -23.62 4.52
C VAL A 308 -11.95 -22.50 5.46
N ALA A 309 -12.69 -21.38 5.49
CA ALA A 309 -12.40 -20.26 6.40
C ALA A 309 -12.51 -20.68 7.88
N PHE A 310 -13.48 -21.53 8.22
CA PHE A 310 -13.61 -22.07 9.57
C PHE A 310 -12.43 -22.99 9.93
N ALA A 311 -11.99 -23.85 9.02
CA ALA A 311 -10.78 -24.66 9.23
C ALA A 311 -9.55 -23.76 9.43
N CYS A 312 -9.38 -22.71 8.62
CA CYS A 312 -8.33 -21.72 8.80
C CYS A 312 -8.43 -21.01 10.15
N LEU A 313 -9.63 -20.64 10.61
CA LEU A 313 -9.85 -20.02 11.91
C LEU A 313 -9.36 -20.91 13.06
N LEU A 314 -9.68 -22.21 13.01
CA LEU A 314 -9.19 -23.18 14.00
C LEU A 314 -7.66 -23.26 14.01
N LEU A 315 -7.01 -23.20 12.84
CA LEU A 315 -5.55 -23.17 12.73
C LEU A 315 -4.96 -21.86 13.27
N THR A 316 -5.59 -20.71 12.97
CA THR A 316 -5.14 -19.40 13.45
C THR A 316 -5.23 -19.28 14.97
N ILE A 317 -6.29 -19.81 15.59
CA ILE A 317 -6.46 -19.79 17.06
C ILE A 317 -5.35 -20.60 17.76
N ARG A 318 -4.83 -21.64 17.12
CA ARG A 318 -3.73 -22.46 17.68
C ARG A 318 -2.37 -21.76 17.59
N ASN A 319 -2.22 -20.73 16.76
CA ASN A 319 -0.97 -20.04 16.56
C ASN A 319 -0.90 -18.78 17.46
N SER A 320 -0.03 -18.83 18.47
CA SER A 320 0.14 -17.75 19.46
C SER A 320 0.55 -16.41 18.86
N HIS A 321 1.31 -16.42 17.75
CA HIS A 321 1.83 -15.20 17.13
C HIS A 321 0.75 -14.40 16.40
N VAL A 322 -0.27 -15.07 15.85
CA VAL A 322 -1.30 -14.43 15.02
C VAL A 322 -2.70 -14.43 15.63
N ARG A 323 -2.96 -15.27 16.64
CA ARG A 323 -4.27 -15.32 17.32
C ARG A 323 -4.77 -13.94 17.78
N PRO A 324 -3.96 -13.05 18.39
CA PRO A 324 -4.44 -11.74 18.82
C PRO A 324 -4.99 -10.89 17.66
N LEU A 325 -4.43 -11.07 16.46
CA LEU A 325 -4.76 -10.34 15.26
C LEU A 325 -6.18 -10.64 14.75
N LEU A 326 -6.80 -11.74 15.19
CA LEU A 326 -8.22 -12.02 14.91
C LEU A 326 -9.16 -10.99 15.54
N SER A 327 -8.73 -10.30 16.60
CA SER A 327 -9.54 -9.30 17.31
C SER A 327 -9.11 -7.85 17.03
N GLN A 328 -7.92 -7.66 16.48
CA GLN A 328 -7.32 -6.35 16.24
C GLN A 328 -7.52 -5.93 14.77
N GLY A 329 -7.49 -4.62 14.49
CA GLY A 329 -7.53 -4.09 13.12
C GLY A 329 -8.91 -4.00 12.47
N TRP A 330 -9.99 -4.47 13.10
CA TRP A 330 -11.35 -4.34 12.55
C TRP A 330 -11.86 -2.89 12.55
N SER A 331 -11.62 -2.15 13.63
CA SER A 331 -12.06 -0.75 13.74
C SER A 331 -11.45 0.18 12.67
N PRO A 332 -10.13 0.18 12.40
CA PRO A 332 -9.57 1.00 11.32
C PRO A 332 -10.08 0.56 9.94
N LEU A 333 -10.31 -0.74 9.74
CA LEU A 333 -10.83 -1.29 8.47
C LEU A 333 -12.27 -0.82 8.19
N PHE A 334 -13.18 -0.89 9.16
CA PHE A 334 -14.53 -0.37 8.99
C PHE A 334 -14.59 1.16 8.97
N GLY A 335 -13.70 1.83 9.70
CA GLY A 335 -13.53 3.29 9.60
C GLY A 335 -13.10 3.71 8.19
N ALA A 336 -12.13 3.00 7.61
CA ALA A 336 -11.68 3.19 6.24
C ALA A 336 -12.81 2.99 5.22
N LEU A 337 -13.68 1.99 5.42
CA LEU A 337 -14.85 1.77 4.57
C LEU A 337 -15.80 2.97 4.54
N VAL A 338 -16.06 3.60 5.69
CA VAL A 338 -16.92 4.78 5.77
C VAL A 338 -16.29 5.95 5.02
N ILE A 339 -14.98 6.17 5.16
CA ILE A 339 -14.26 7.22 4.45
C ILE A 339 -14.27 6.95 2.93
N SER A 340 -14.01 5.70 2.52
CA SER A 340 -14.01 5.27 1.11
C SER A 340 -15.39 5.45 0.46
N SER A 341 -16.48 5.36 1.23
CA SER A 341 -17.82 5.70 0.73
C SER A 341 -17.93 7.17 0.29
N GLY A 342 -17.27 8.08 1.02
CA GLY A 342 -17.16 9.49 0.63
C GLY A 342 -16.36 9.68 -0.67
N THR A 343 -15.26 8.93 -0.82
CA THR A 343 -14.48 8.90 -2.07
C THR A 343 -15.34 8.44 -3.25
N GLY A 344 -16.13 7.37 -3.08
CA GLY A 344 -17.01 6.87 -4.14
C GLY A 344 -18.02 7.91 -4.63
N ILE A 345 -18.54 8.74 -3.72
CA ILE A 345 -19.42 9.87 -4.07
C ILE A 345 -18.67 10.92 -4.89
N VAL A 346 -17.44 11.29 -4.52
CA VAL A 346 -16.63 12.24 -5.29
C VAL A 346 -16.36 11.69 -6.70
N LEU A 347 -16.02 10.41 -6.82
CA LEU A 347 -15.81 9.76 -8.10
C LEU A 347 -17.07 9.83 -8.98
N ASP A 348 -18.24 9.47 -8.44
CA ASP A 348 -19.52 9.48 -9.17
C ASP A 348 -19.88 10.89 -9.68
N LEU A 349 -19.65 11.92 -8.87
CA LEU A 349 -19.98 13.30 -9.22
C LEU A 349 -19.12 13.85 -10.37
N PHE A 350 -17.85 13.46 -10.46
CA PHE A 350 -16.89 14.12 -11.35
C PHE A 350 -16.39 13.25 -12.51
N VAL A 351 -16.61 11.93 -12.48
CA VAL A 351 -16.14 11.01 -13.52
C VAL A 351 -16.70 11.34 -14.90
N SER A 352 -17.97 11.78 -15.00
CA SER A 352 -18.57 12.17 -16.27
C SER A 352 -18.36 13.64 -16.63
N LYS A 353 -17.95 14.46 -15.65
CA LYS A 353 -17.72 15.91 -15.85
C LYS A 353 -16.42 16.15 -16.60
N TYR A 354 -15.37 15.38 -16.29
CA TYR A 354 -14.03 15.58 -16.84
C TYR A 354 -13.52 14.35 -17.58
N SER A 355 -13.03 14.57 -18.80
CA SER A 355 -12.41 13.51 -19.60
C SER A 355 -11.13 13.00 -18.93
N GLY A 356 -10.98 11.67 -18.82
CA GLY A 356 -9.81 11.05 -18.18
C GLY A 356 -9.79 11.11 -16.66
N PHE A 357 -10.83 11.65 -16.00
CA PHE A 357 -10.89 11.76 -14.54
C PHE A 357 -10.69 10.41 -13.84
N ALA A 358 -11.40 9.36 -14.28
CA ALA A 358 -11.30 8.03 -13.66
C ALA A 358 -9.88 7.48 -13.62
N VAL A 359 -9.12 7.63 -14.70
CA VAL A 359 -7.75 7.10 -14.81
C VAL A 359 -6.78 7.89 -13.94
N LEU A 360 -6.93 9.22 -13.92
CA LEU A 360 -6.12 10.10 -13.06
C LEU A 360 -6.46 9.92 -11.57
N ALA A 361 -7.74 9.72 -11.25
CA ALA A 361 -8.24 9.53 -9.88
C ALA A 361 -7.60 8.30 -9.23
N VAL A 362 -7.42 7.22 -9.98
CA VAL A 362 -6.76 6.00 -9.51
C VAL A 362 -5.29 6.26 -9.11
N VAL A 363 -4.54 7.05 -9.87
CA VAL A 363 -3.12 7.29 -9.58
C VAL A 363 -2.89 8.37 -8.53
N ILE A 364 -3.63 9.49 -8.59
CA ILE A 364 -3.51 10.56 -7.58
C ILE A 364 -3.98 10.11 -6.19
N SER A 365 -4.79 9.05 -6.12
CA SER A 365 -5.17 8.41 -4.86
C SER A 365 -4.17 7.31 -4.48
N GLY A 366 -3.92 6.37 -5.39
CA GLY A 366 -3.16 5.16 -5.10
C GLY A 366 -1.65 5.39 -4.92
N LEU A 367 -1.03 6.28 -5.70
CA LEU A 367 0.42 6.50 -5.60
C LEU A 367 0.82 7.25 -4.32
N PRO A 368 0.13 8.34 -3.89
CA PRO A 368 0.34 8.91 -2.56
C PRO A 368 0.01 7.96 -1.42
N GLY A 369 -1.02 7.11 -1.57
CA GLY A 369 -1.31 6.02 -0.63
C GLY A 369 -0.12 5.08 -0.45
N ALA A 370 0.44 4.58 -1.56
CA ALA A 370 1.59 3.68 -1.57
C ALA A 370 2.87 4.33 -1.00
N VAL A 371 3.10 5.60 -1.27
CA VAL A 371 4.24 6.34 -0.71
C VAL A 371 4.10 6.52 0.80
N GLY A 372 2.89 6.85 1.25
CA GLY A 372 2.60 6.94 2.67
C GLY A 372 2.70 5.58 3.36
N SER A 373 2.32 4.47 2.72
CA SER A 373 2.44 3.13 3.31
C SER A 373 3.89 2.70 3.50
N ILE A 374 4.80 3.03 2.56
CA ILE A 374 6.25 2.88 2.78
C ILE A 374 6.67 3.65 4.03
N PHE A 375 6.27 4.91 4.13
CA PHE A 375 6.65 5.75 5.26
C PHE A 375 6.09 5.26 6.59
N VAL A 376 4.83 4.80 6.63
CA VAL A 376 4.20 4.18 7.80
C VAL A 376 4.97 2.93 8.21
N SER A 377 5.26 2.03 7.27
CA SER A 377 5.95 0.75 7.54
C SER A 377 7.35 1.01 8.13
N ARG A 378 8.15 1.87 7.47
CA ARG A 378 9.49 2.25 7.98
C ARG A 378 9.43 2.89 9.38
N LEU A 379 8.48 3.80 9.59
CA LEU A 379 8.35 4.50 10.87
C LEU A 379 7.88 3.53 11.97
N SER A 380 6.93 2.64 11.67
CA SER A 380 6.48 1.60 12.61
C SER A 380 7.61 0.65 12.97
N THR A 381 8.34 0.13 11.97
CA THR A 381 9.51 -0.71 12.18
C THR A 381 10.56 -0.03 13.05
N SER A 382 10.84 1.26 12.85
CA SER A 382 11.79 1.99 13.70
C SER A 382 11.33 2.10 15.16
N LEU A 383 10.03 2.26 15.39
CA LEU A 383 9.44 2.34 16.73
C LEU A 383 9.46 0.98 17.44
N HIS A 384 9.13 -0.09 16.72
CA HIS A 384 9.22 -1.48 17.22
C HIS A 384 10.67 -1.85 17.54
N ALA A 385 11.61 -1.58 16.62
CA ALA A 385 13.04 -1.79 16.83
C ALA A 385 13.55 -1.05 18.07
N THR A 386 13.15 0.21 18.25
CA THR A 386 13.52 1.00 19.44
C THR A 386 12.98 0.38 20.72
N THR A 387 11.74 -0.10 20.72
CA THR A 387 11.11 -0.73 21.89
C THR A 387 11.80 -2.03 22.29
N LEU A 388 12.23 -2.82 21.30
CA LEU A 388 13.00 -4.05 21.55
C LEU A 388 14.37 -3.76 22.17
N LYS A 389 15.05 -2.70 21.72
CA LYS A 389 16.32 -2.25 22.32
C LYS A 389 16.16 -1.90 23.80
N TYR A 390 15.09 -1.19 24.19
CA TYR A 390 14.84 -0.84 25.60
C TYR A 390 14.30 -2.01 26.45
N SER A 391 13.74 -3.04 25.82
CA SER A 391 13.14 -4.19 26.52
C SER A 391 14.15 -5.28 26.86
N GLN A 392 15.35 -5.25 26.27
CA GLN A 392 16.48 -6.06 26.73
C GLN A 392 17.13 -5.33 27.91
N PRO A 393 16.98 -5.81 29.16
CA PRO A 393 17.72 -5.24 30.27
C PRO A 393 19.19 -5.63 30.10
N ASP A 394 20.08 -4.63 30.14
CA ASP A 394 21.49 -4.87 30.40
C ASP A 394 21.61 -5.76 31.64
N SER A 395 21.96 -7.02 31.43
CA SER A 395 22.35 -7.92 32.48
C SER A 395 23.79 -7.59 32.90
N THR A 396 24.00 -6.38 33.39
CA THR A 396 25.17 -5.98 34.17
C THR A 396 24.69 -4.95 35.20
N LEU A 397 24.77 -5.34 36.47
CA LEU A 397 24.66 -4.50 37.66
C LEU A 397 25.36 -3.13 37.43
N ASP A 398 24.85 -1.96 37.82
CA ASP A 398 24.52 -1.58 39.19
C ASP A 398 23.76 -0.23 39.22
N GLY A 399 23.03 0.01 40.32
CA GLY A 399 22.41 1.31 40.59
C GLY A 399 23.42 2.44 40.78
N LEU A 400 22.88 3.67 40.65
CA LEU A 400 23.52 4.98 40.81
C LEU A 400 24.10 5.60 39.52
N SER A 401 23.21 6.12 38.67
CA SER A 401 23.21 7.56 38.33
C SER A 401 22.13 7.88 37.30
N SER A 402 20.91 8.09 37.77
CA SER A 402 20.03 9.04 37.13
C SER A 402 20.62 10.43 37.38
N ARG A 403 21.01 11.16 36.31
CA ARG A 403 21.47 12.58 36.25
C ARG A 403 22.99 12.78 36.15
N ALA A 404 23.54 12.66 34.94
CA ALA A 404 24.69 13.44 34.47
C ALA A 404 24.93 13.23 32.97
N LEU A 405 24.89 14.31 32.18
CA LEU A 405 25.66 14.58 30.94
C LEU A 405 25.61 13.49 29.83
N ASN A 406 24.92 13.66 28.70
CA ASN A 406 25.12 14.69 27.68
C ASN A 406 26.62 15.03 27.43
N ASN A 407 27.40 14.07 26.95
CA ASN A 407 28.49 14.22 25.96
C ASN A 407 29.37 12.96 25.93
N SER A 408 29.45 12.29 24.77
CA SER A 408 30.62 11.54 24.26
C SER A 408 30.17 10.75 23.03
N SER A 409 30.40 11.27 21.81
CA SER A 409 31.54 10.90 20.96
C SER A 409 31.54 9.43 20.55
N HIS A 410 31.11 9.21 19.32
CA HIS A 410 31.34 8.01 18.52
C HIS A 410 32.78 7.54 18.64
N THR A 411 32.98 6.33 19.18
CA THR A 411 34.13 5.48 18.89
C THR A 411 33.59 4.12 18.50
N GLY A 412 34.05 3.65 17.34
CA GLY A 412 33.51 2.50 16.64
C GLY A 412 33.66 1.21 17.42
N GLU A 413 32.54 0.55 17.63
CA GLU A 413 32.47 -0.89 17.83
C GLU A 413 31.49 -1.43 16.79
N GLN A 414 31.91 -2.48 16.07
CA GLN A 414 31.12 -3.11 15.02
C GLN A 414 29.87 -3.74 15.64
N ASP A 415 28.73 -3.06 15.46
CA ASP A 415 27.41 -3.62 15.76
C ASP A 415 27.15 -4.85 14.86
N VAL A 416 27.30 -6.04 15.44
CA VAL A 416 26.95 -7.34 14.82
C VAL A 416 25.43 -7.58 14.83
N HIS A 417 24.63 -6.69 15.42
CA HIS A 417 23.17 -6.69 15.31
C HIS A 417 22.68 -5.52 14.46
N GLY A 418 22.49 -5.79 13.17
CA GLY A 418 22.03 -4.84 12.15
C GLY A 418 20.63 -4.30 12.38
N TYR A 419 20.50 -3.32 13.29
CA TYR A 419 19.37 -2.40 13.32
C TYR A 419 19.68 -1.20 12.42
N PRO A 420 18.76 -0.76 11.55
CA PRO A 420 19.00 0.41 10.72
C PRO A 420 19.28 1.62 11.62
N SER A 421 20.43 2.25 11.41
CA SER A 421 20.79 3.54 12.01
C SER A 421 19.67 4.54 11.74
N ASP A 422 19.22 5.26 12.77
CA ASP A 422 17.99 6.06 12.74
C ASP A 422 18.05 7.18 11.68
N ILE A 423 17.56 6.87 10.48
CA ILE A 423 17.41 7.84 9.39
C ILE A 423 16.36 8.85 9.84
N SER A 424 16.70 10.14 9.78
CA SER A 424 15.75 11.21 10.09
C SER A 424 14.45 11.03 9.29
N PRO A 425 13.27 10.95 9.93
CA PRO A 425 12.00 10.79 9.22
C PRO A 425 11.77 11.87 8.17
N ARG A 426 12.30 13.09 8.38
CA ARG A 426 12.23 14.18 7.41
C ARG A 426 13.01 13.87 6.13
N LEU A 427 14.15 13.18 6.23
CA LEU A 427 14.96 12.80 5.07
C LEU A 427 14.20 11.78 4.22
N VAL A 428 13.62 10.76 4.84
CA VAL A 428 12.78 9.75 4.15
C VAL A 428 11.62 10.42 3.42
N MET A 429 10.92 11.36 4.06
CA MET A 429 9.82 12.11 3.43
C MET A 429 10.30 12.87 2.18
N ILE A 430 11.43 13.59 2.26
CA ILE A 430 11.97 14.34 1.13
C ILE A 430 12.41 13.38 0.00
N THR A 431 13.08 12.29 0.34
CA THR A 431 13.51 11.29 -0.64
C THR A 431 12.32 10.67 -1.37
N LEU A 432 11.27 10.27 -0.65
CA LEU A 432 10.06 9.71 -1.25
C LEU A 432 9.34 10.72 -2.14
N LEU A 433 9.22 11.98 -1.72
CA LEU A 433 8.67 13.06 -2.56
C LEU A 433 9.43 13.19 -3.88
N LEU A 434 10.77 13.25 -3.81
CA LEU A 434 11.61 13.41 -5.00
C LEU A 434 11.56 12.22 -5.96
N ILE A 435 11.42 10.99 -5.43
CA ILE A 435 11.24 9.78 -6.25
C ILE A 435 9.93 9.82 -7.03
N THR A 436 8.87 10.40 -6.46
CA THR A 436 7.53 10.37 -7.08
C THR A 436 7.37 11.32 -8.25
N LEU A 437 8.15 12.40 -8.32
CA LEU A 437 8.14 13.34 -9.44
C LEU A 437 8.40 12.68 -10.80
N PRO A 438 9.53 11.96 -11.02
CA PRO A 438 9.75 11.29 -12.28
C PRO A 438 8.73 10.18 -12.54
N VAL A 439 8.24 9.50 -11.50
CA VAL A 439 7.19 8.47 -11.65
C VAL A 439 5.90 9.09 -12.21
N GLU A 440 5.48 10.24 -11.71
CA GLU A 440 4.30 10.96 -12.20
C GLU A 440 4.48 11.45 -13.64
N ILE A 441 5.66 11.96 -14.00
CA ILE A 441 5.94 12.35 -15.39
C ILE A 441 5.91 11.14 -16.32
N ILE A 442 6.48 10.00 -15.91
CA ILE A 442 6.40 8.75 -16.68
C ILE A 442 4.94 8.31 -16.84
N PHE A 443 4.13 8.45 -15.80
CA PHE A 443 2.71 8.13 -15.87
C PHE A 443 1.94 9.00 -16.87
N LEU A 444 2.09 10.33 -16.80
CA LEU A 444 1.41 11.24 -17.72
C LEU A 444 1.87 11.04 -19.17
N THR A 445 3.16 10.74 -19.38
CA THR A 445 3.68 10.42 -20.72
C THR A 445 3.15 9.08 -21.23
N LEU A 446 2.96 8.07 -20.37
CA LEU A 446 2.30 6.81 -20.74
C LEU A 446 0.83 7.04 -21.14
N LEU A 447 0.07 7.88 -20.42
CA LEU A 447 -1.31 8.20 -20.80
C LEU A 447 -1.40 8.88 -22.17
N HIS A 448 -0.44 9.77 -22.46
CA HIS A 448 -0.33 10.42 -23.76
C HIS A 448 0.04 9.40 -24.86
N ALA A 449 1.03 8.55 -24.62
CA ALA A 449 1.49 7.54 -25.57
C ALA A 449 0.41 6.50 -25.89
N LEU A 450 -0.43 6.16 -24.91
CA LEU A 450 -1.57 5.24 -25.09
C LEU A 450 -2.80 5.90 -25.72
N GLY A 451 -2.77 7.22 -25.96
CA GLY A 451 -3.90 7.98 -26.50
C GLY A 451 -5.10 8.05 -25.55
N TRP A 452 -4.90 7.82 -24.24
CA TRP A 452 -5.99 7.86 -23.25
C TRP A 452 -6.23 9.26 -22.73
N LEU A 453 -5.22 10.14 -22.80
CA LEU A 453 -5.32 11.53 -22.41
C LEU A 453 -4.39 12.38 -23.28
N HIS A 454 -4.89 13.49 -23.83
CA HIS A 454 -4.07 14.49 -24.53
C HIS A 454 -4.02 15.77 -23.68
N PRO A 455 -3.22 15.80 -22.60
CA PRO A 455 -3.23 16.93 -21.68
C PRO A 455 -2.53 18.15 -22.31
N SER A 456 -3.07 19.34 -22.07
CA SER A 456 -2.37 20.59 -22.35
C SER A 456 -1.17 20.76 -21.41
N PHE A 457 -0.16 21.54 -21.82
CA PHE A 457 0.99 21.82 -20.96
C PHE A 457 0.57 22.44 -19.61
N THR A 458 -0.42 23.33 -19.63
CA THR A 458 -1.01 23.92 -18.42
C THR A 458 -1.61 22.84 -17.52
N PHE A 459 -2.36 21.90 -18.07
CA PHE A 459 -2.93 20.79 -17.29
C PHE A 459 -1.83 19.93 -16.67
N VAL A 460 -0.77 19.58 -17.41
CA VAL A 460 0.36 18.81 -16.88
C VAL A 460 1.01 19.54 -15.70
N ALA A 461 1.27 20.84 -15.84
CA ALA A 461 1.90 21.63 -14.78
C ALA A 461 1.05 21.65 -13.47
N PHE A 462 -0.26 21.88 -13.59
CA PHE A 462 -1.15 21.85 -12.42
C PHE A 462 -1.35 20.43 -11.87
N SER A 463 -1.45 19.41 -12.73
CA SER A 463 -1.54 18.01 -12.31
C SER A 463 -0.34 17.62 -11.45
N VAL A 464 0.87 17.93 -11.90
CA VAL A 464 2.10 17.67 -11.13
C VAL A 464 2.11 18.46 -9.81
N LEU A 465 1.66 19.72 -9.82
CA LEU A 465 1.58 20.53 -8.61
C LEU A 465 0.63 19.92 -7.57
N PHE A 466 -0.60 19.60 -7.97
CA PHE A 466 -1.60 19.00 -7.08
C PHE A 466 -1.20 17.58 -6.63
N PHE A 467 -0.53 16.83 -7.50
CA PHE A 467 0.07 15.55 -7.15
C PHE A 467 1.14 15.71 -6.06
N CYS A 468 2.01 16.72 -6.16
CA CYS A 468 2.98 17.03 -5.09
C CYS A 468 2.29 17.39 -3.78
N CYS A 469 1.20 18.17 -3.82
CA CYS A 469 0.39 18.47 -2.65
C CYS A 469 -0.20 17.19 -2.03
N ALA A 470 -0.68 16.24 -2.84
CA ALA A 470 -1.19 14.95 -2.38
C ALA A 470 -0.10 14.12 -1.70
N ILE A 471 1.11 14.04 -2.26
CA ILE A 471 2.25 13.34 -1.65
C ILE A 471 2.66 13.98 -0.32
N LEU A 472 2.74 15.32 -0.26
CA LEU A 472 3.06 16.04 0.97
C LEU A 472 2.01 15.81 2.06
N ALA A 473 0.72 15.86 1.70
CA ALA A 473 -0.38 15.55 2.59
C ALA A 473 -0.29 14.10 3.08
N SER A 474 -0.01 13.14 2.18
CA SER A 474 0.18 11.73 2.50
C SER A 474 1.26 11.51 3.53
N LEU A 475 2.46 12.03 3.30
CA LEU A 475 3.60 11.86 4.20
C LEU A 475 3.37 12.54 5.56
N PHE A 476 2.73 13.71 5.57
CA PHE A 476 2.40 14.41 6.81
C PHE A 476 1.35 13.64 7.64
N ILE A 477 0.29 13.18 7.00
CA ILE A 477 -0.77 12.39 7.63
C ILE A 477 -0.21 11.06 8.14
N ALA A 478 0.60 10.35 7.33
CA ALA A 478 1.27 9.12 7.73
C ALA A 478 2.07 9.33 9.02
N ARG A 479 2.89 10.39 9.07
CA ARG A 479 3.67 10.74 10.27
C ARG A 479 2.78 11.03 11.48
N LEU A 480 1.76 11.86 11.30
CA LEU A 480 0.86 12.23 12.40
C LEU A 480 0.14 11.01 12.95
N LEU A 481 -0.41 10.19 12.06
CA LEU A 481 -1.21 9.02 12.39
C LEU A 481 -0.38 7.95 13.09
N THR A 482 0.78 7.58 12.55
CA THR A 482 1.68 6.59 13.17
C THR A 482 2.09 7.03 14.58
N ASN A 483 2.51 8.27 14.76
CA ASN A 483 2.91 8.77 16.09
C ASN A 483 1.71 8.86 17.06
N ALA A 484 0.53 9.26 16.58
CA ALA A 484 -0.65 9.38 17.43
C ALA A 484 -1.18 8.01 17.87
N LEU A 485 -1.16 7.01 17.00
CA LEU A 485 -1.54 5.63 17.32
C LEU A 485 -0.53 4.98 18.27
N TRP A 486 0.77 5.16 17.99
CA TRP A 486 1.83 4.66 18.87
C TRP A 486 1.70 5.20 20.29
N ARG A 487 1.46 6.51 20.45
CA ARG A 487 1.21 7.14 21.76
C ARG A 487 -0.02 6.61 22.49
N ARG A 488 -0.95 5.98 21.78
CA ARG A 488 -2.15 5.34 22.35
C ARG A 488 -1.97 3.84 22.57
N GLY A 489 -0.76 3.30 22.38
CA GLY A 489 -0.48 1.87 22.51
C GLY A 489 -1.14 1.02 21.41
N LEU A 490 -1.46 1.63 20.26
CA LEU A 490 -2.01 0.93 19.10
C LEU A 490 -0.91 0.71 18.07
N ASP A 491 -0.82 -0.51 17.56
CA ASP A 491 0.18 -0.92 16.56
C ASP A 491 -0.04 -0.20 15.21
N PRO A 492 0.87 0.68 14.76
CA PRO A 492 0.69 1.42 13.53
C PRO A 492 0.56 0.54 12.28
N ASP A 493 1.20 -0.63 12.25
CA ASP A 493 1.13 -1.55 11.10
C ASP A 493 -0.27 -2.13 10.89
N MET A 494 -1.10 -2.13 11.93
CA MET A 494 -2.47 -2.62 11.86
C MET A 494 -3.49 -1.48 11.72
N TYR A 495 -3.22 -0.33 12.32
CA TYR A 495 -4.20 0.75 12.47
C TYR A 495 -3.96 1.94 11.54
N ALA A 496 -2.70 2.29 11.24
CA ALA A 496 -2.40 3.49 10.46
C ALA A 496 -2.71 3.28 8.98
N LEU A 497 -2.34 2.12 8.44
CA LEU A 497 -2.42 1.83 7.01
C LEU A 497 -3.84 1.91 6.43
N PRO A 498 -4.89 1.28 7.00
CA PRO A 498 -6.23 1.38 6.44
C PRO A 498 -6.81 2.79 6.47
N ILE A 499 -6.59 3.51 7.59
CA ILE A 499 -7.06 4.88 7.77
C ILE A 499 -6.34 5.83 6.81
N HIS A 500 -5.01 5.68 6.68
CA HIS A 500 -4.19 6.50 5.79
C HIS A 500 -4.60 6.31 4.34
N SER A 501 -4.71 5.06 3.87
CA SER A 501 -5.10 4.76 2.49
C SER A 501 -6.46 5.34 2.14
N ALA A 502 -7.50 5.12 2.98
CA ALA A 502 -8.82 5.66 2.70
C ALA A 502 -8.86 7.20 2.73
N LEU A 503 -8.06 7.84 3.59
CA LEU A 503 -7.94 9.29 3.61
C LEU A 503 -7.22 9.83 2.36
N MET A 504 -6.22 9.12 1.85
CA MET A 504 -5.55 9.47 0.58
C MET A 504 -6.45 9.29 -0.62
N ASP A 505 -7.32 8.28 -0.62
CA ASP A 505 -8.34 8.13 -1.65
C ASP A 505 -9.24 9.37 -1.71
N LEU A 506 -9.73 9.84 -0.55
CA LEU A 506 -10.60 11.01 -0.50
C LEU A 506 -9.85 12.31 -0.84
N ILE A 507 -8.70 12.56 -0.21
CA ILE A 507 -7.90 13.77 -0.42
C ILE A 507 -7.40 13.85 -1.85
N GLY A 508 -6.89 12.73 -2.40
CA GLY A 508 -6.37 12.66 -3.76
C GLY A 508 -7.43 13.04 -4.78
N GLN A 509 -8.63 12.47 -4.68
CA GLN A 509 -9.73 12.82 -5.59
C GLN A 509 -10.20 14.26 -5.43
N LEU A 510 -10.30 14.80 -4.21
CA LEU A 510 -10.67 16.20 -4.00
C LEU A 510 -9.62 17.16 -4.57
N LEU A 511 -8.33 16.86 -4.42
CA LEU A 511 -7.24 17.63 -5.04
C LEU A 511 -7.28 17.53 -6.56
N LEU A 512 -7.64 16.37 -7.12
CA LEU A 512 -7.82 16.21 -8.57
C LEU A 512 -8.99 17.07 -9.08
N VAL A 513 -10.13 17.07 -8.39
CA VAL A 513 -11.27 17.94 -8.72
C VAL A 513 -10.83 19.39 -8.71
N LEU A 514 -10.12 19.83 -7.66
CA LEU A 514 -9.60 21.19 -7.57
C LEU A 514 -8.64 21.51 -8.72
N CYS A 515 -7.78 20.56 -9.13
CA CYS A 515 -6.92 20.71 -10.29
C CYS A 515 -7.74 20.97 -11.57
N PHE A 516 -8.77 20.17 -11.83
CA PHE A 516 -9.63 20.35 -13.00
C PHE A 516 -10.37 21.69 -12.99
N GLU A 517 -10.92 22.10 -11.84
CA GLU A 517 -11.62 23.39 -11.71
C GLU A 517 -10.68 24.58 -11.93
N VAL A 518 -9.48 24.56 -11.33
CA VAL A 518 -8.48 25.62 -11.51
C VAL A 518 -8.04 25.72 -12.98
N VAL A 519 -7.77 24.60 -13.65
CA VAL A 519 -7.39 24.61 -15.07
C VAL A 519 -8.55 25.08 -15.95
N SER A 520 -9.79 24.67 -15.65
CA SER A 520 -10.99 25.12 -16.37
C SER A 520 -11.17 26.65 -16.28
N LEU A 521 -10.94 27.23 -15.11
CA LEU A 521 -10.99 28.69 -14.91
C LEU A 521 -9.88 29.44 -15.67
N LEU A 522 -8.69 28.85 -15.81
CA LEU A 522 -7.54 29.49 -16.45
C LEU A 522 -7.54 29.40 -17.97
N VAL A 523 -8.03 28.29 -18.54
CA VAL A 523 -7.98 28.03 -19.99
C VAL A 523 -9.35 28.20 -20.67
N GLY A 524 -10.43 28.34 -19.89
CA GLY A 524 -11.82 28.40 -20.37
C GLY A 524 -12.43 27.01 -20.55
N GLU A 525 -13.71 26.87 -20.16
CA GLU A 525 -14.45 25.59 -20.07
C GLU A 525 -14.36 24.71 -21.33
N SER A 526 -14.25 25.31 -22.51
CA SER A 526 -14.22 24.62 -23.80
C SER A 526 -12.93 23.80 -24.08
N SER A 527 -11.88 23.92 -23.26
CA SER A 527 -10.62 23.21 -23.45
C SER A 527 -10.41 21.98 -22.54
N VAL A 528 -11.16 21.90 -21.43
CA VAL A 528 -11.05 20.82 -20.44
C VAL A 528 -12.21 19.82 -20.55
N SER A 529 -13.35 20.25 -21.11
CA SER A 529 -14.56 19.44 -21.25
C SER A 529 -15.13 19.45 -22.66
N VAL A 530 -14.47 18.84 -23.65
CA VAL A 530 -15.13 18.52 -24.94
C VAL A 530 -14.51 17.28 -25.61
N ASN A 531 -15.21 16.14 -25.54
CA ASN A 531 -15.60 15.35 -26.72
C ASN A 531 -16.49 14.17 -26.29
N ASN A 532 -17.80 14.41 -26.21
CA ASN A 532 -18.80 13.33 -26.20
C ASN A 532 -19.58 13.28 -27.53
N SER A 533 -18.99 13.81 -28.61
CA SER A 533 -19.63 13.95 -29.93
C SER A 533 -19.21 12.91 -30.97
N ASN A 534 -18.33 11.95 -30.66
CA ASN A 534 -17.85 10.95 -31.63
C ASN A 534 -18.00 9.48 -31.15
N VAL A 535 -19.17 9.12 -30.64
CA VAL A 535 -19.59 7.70 -30.63
C VAL A 535 -20.97 7.63 -31.29
N ALA A 536 -20.93 7.55 -32.63
CA ALA A 536 -22.03 7.09 -33.46
C ALA A 536 -21.95 5.57 -33.60
#